data_AF-A0A969L8L7-F1
#
_entry.id   AF-A0A969L8L7-F1
#
_cell.length_a   1.000
_cell.length_b   1.000
_cell.length_c   1.000
_cell.angle_alpha   90.00
_cell.angle_beta   90.00
_cell.angle_gamma   90.00
#
_symmetry.space_group_name_H-M   'P 1'
#
loop_
_entity.id
_entity.type
_entity.pdbx_description
1 polymer ?
#
loop_
_entity_poly.entity_id
_entity_poly.type
_entity_poly.pdbx_seq_one_letter_code
_entity_poly.pdbx_strand_id
1 'polypeptide(L)'
;MLNLYQEDKTQAWLLAQAEKTCQLADSLIQLIWQTLSEEGDRLLFQQAAYPHYQEALDVAWAVKEWQEGHPADSLPLLGRLNIKERILYLAEQSRTQSLRQAMEENEIRALSDIPDSLRLREHDLRVDIRWYQQNLVDASDSLRPFLQQKLALLQHQHETLKVCLQENYPNYYEIKYQPYQVSIPKIQANLPVGTAMIEYALSRQYLYTLVVSDHQAHIQRQKISLDFTAQVDSFRRSIAVYEKLGELFCSVGLSLIPIIDCAYSGFHQE
;
A
#
# COMPACT_ATOMS: atom_id res chain seq x y z
N MET A 1 -17.98 -20.98 31.31
CA MET A 1 -18.72 -20.59 30.09
C MET A 1 -18.96 -19.08 30.02
N LEU A 2 -19.57 -18.43 31.03
CA LEU A 2 -19.80 -16.98 31.00
C LEU A 2 -18.51 -16.14 30.94
N ASN A 3 -17.45 -16.50 31.68
CA ASN A 3 -16.16 -15.79 31.61
C ASN A 3 -15.46 -15.96 30.26
N LEU A 4 -15.42 -17.19 29.72
CA LEU A 4 -14.85 -17.47 28.39
C LEU A 4 -15.60 -16.71 27.28
N TYR A 5 -16.93 -16.61 27.38
CA TYR A 5 -17.75 -15.85 26.43
C TYR A 5 -17.55 -14.33 26.54
N GLN A 6 -17.28 -13.82 27.75
CA GLN A 6 -16.94 -12.42 27.95
C GLN A 6 -15.52 -12.11 27.45
N GLU A 7 -14.55 -12.98 27.71
CA GLU A 7 -13.17 -12.87 27.23
C GLU A 7 -13.10 -12.89 25.70
N ASP A 8 -13.81 -13.81 25.04
CA ASP A 8 -13.88 -13.90 23.58
C ASP A 8 -14.51 -12.64 22.95
N LYS A 9 -15.59 -12.12 23.55
CA LYS A 9 -16.16 -10.82 23.13
C LYS A 9 -15.21 -9.65 23.34
N THR A 10 -14.46 -9.65 24.44
CA THR A 10 -13.46 -8.61 24.71
C THR A 10 -12.32 -8.69 23.68
N GLN A 11 -11.85 -9.88 23.33
CA GLN A 11 -10.84 -10.08 22.29
C GLN A 11 -11.32 -9.62 20.92
N ALA A 12 -12.53 -10.01 20.51
CA ALA A 12 -13.12 -9.56 19.24
C ALA A 12 -13.29 -8.02 19.19
N TRP A 13 -13.70 -7.41 20.29
CA TRP A 13 -13.81 -5.96 20.39
C TRP A 13 -12.45 -5.25 20.30
N LEU A 14 -11.43 -5.77 20.98
CA LEU A 14 -10.06 -5.23 20.90
C LEU A 14 -9.50 -5.32 19.49
N LEU A 15 -9.71 -6.45 18.81
CA LEU A 15 -9.29 -6.65 17.43
C LEU A 15 -9.99 -5.68 16.47
N ALA A 16 -11.29 -5.45 16.68
CA ALA A 16 -12.05 -4.43 15.96
C ALA A 16 -11.51 -3.01 16.18
N GLN A 17 -11.12 -2.64 17.40
CA GLN A 17 -10.49 -1.34 17.67
C GLN A 17 -9.10 -1.24 17.05
N ALA A 18 -8.32 -2.32 17.06
CA ALA A 18 -7.00 -2.35 16.43
C ALA A 18 -7.12 -2.12 14.92
N GLU A 19 -8.04 -2.82 14.25
CA GLU A 19 -8.29 -2.66 12.81
C GLU A 19 -8.77 -1.23 12.47
N LYS A 20 -9.68 -0.67 13.27
CA LYS A 20 -10.12 0.72 13.11
C LYS A 20 -9.00 1.73 13.31
N THR A 21 -8.14 1.51 14.31
CA THR A 21 -6.95 2.34 14.54
C THR A 21 -6.03 2.29 13.34
N CYS A 22 -5.84 1.10 12.75
CA CYS A 22 -5.02 0.95 11.56
C CYS A 22 -5.59 1.70 10.36
N GLN A 23 -6.91 1.66 10.16
CA GLN A 23 -7.58 2.43 9.10
C GLN A 23 -7.40 3.94 9.24
N LEU A 24 -7.51 4.45 10.47
CA LEU A 24 -7.31 5.87 10.75
C LEU A 24 -5.85 6.30 10.55
N ALA A 25 -4.91 5.48 10.99
CA ALA A 25 -3.49 5.71 10.79
C ALA A 25 -3.12 5.71 9.29
N ASP A 26 -3.62 4.75 8.52
CA ASP A 26 -3.44 4.73 7.05
C ASP A 26 -4.05 5.98 6.39
N SER A 27 -5.25 6.39 6.78
CA SER A 27 -5.87 7.63 6.27
C SER A 27 -5.00 8.86 6.57
N LEU A 28 -4.40 8.93 7.75
CA LEU A 28 -3.48 10.01 8.13
C LEU A 28 -2.18 9.94 7.31
N ILE A 29 -1.62 8.74 7.09
CA ILE A 29 -0.44 8.53 6.26
C ILE A 29 -0.71 9.01 4.83
N GLN A 30 -1.85 8.66 4.24
CA GLN A 30 -2.24 9.13 2.91
C GLN A 30 -2.38 10.67 2.86
N LEU A 31 -2.99 11.26 3.89
CA LEU A 31 -3.12 12.72 3.98
C LEU A 31 -1.74 13.39 4.04
N ILE A 32 -0.83 12.89 4.88
CA ILE A 32 0.53 13.42 4.98
C ILE A 32 1.24 13.23 3.63
N TRP A 33 1.16 12.04 3.03
CA TRP A 33 1.76 11.75 1.71
C TRP A 33 1.38 12.78 0.65
N GLN A 34 0.09 13.11 0.54
CA GLN A 34 -0.44 14.09 -0.42
C GLN A 34 0.10 15.51 -0.20
N THR A 35 0.48 15.84 1.04
CA THR A 35 1.08 17.13 1.40
C THR A 35 2.57 17.21 1.10
N LEU A 36 3.25 16.09 0.81
CA LEU A 36 4.68 16.10 0.45
C LEU A 36 4.86 16.38 -1.05
N SER A 37 5.79 17.26 -1.42
CA SER A 37 6.12 17.59 -2.84
C SER A 37 7.44 17.02 -3.27
N GLU A 38 8.41 17.00 -2.37
CA GLU A 38 9.76 16.53 -2.68
C GLU A 38 9.80 15.02 -2.63
N GLU A 39 10.44 14.43 -3.65
CA GLU A 39 10.56 12.98 -3.78
C GLU A 39 11.38 12.38 -2.63
N GLY A 40 12.38 13.12 -2.14
CA GLY A 40 13.18 12.74 -0.98
C GLY A 40 12.35 12.65 0.31
N ASP A 41 11.51 13.64 0.59
CA ASP A 41 10.64 13.65 1.76
C ASP A 41 9.62 12.51 1.72
N ARG A 42 9.06 12.23 0.54
CA ARG A 42 8.15 11.10 0.33
C ARG A 42 8.84 9.77 0.63
N LEU A 43 10.06 9.57 0.15
CA LEU A 43 10.81 8.34 0.42
C LEU A 43 11.10 8.17 1.92
N LEU A 44 11.54 9.23 2.61
CA LEU A 44 11.80 9.20 4.05
C LEU A 44 10.50 8.93 4.84
N PHE A 45 9.41 9.57 4.45
CA PHE A 45 8.11 9.33 5.07
C PHE A 45 7.60 7.92 4.82
N GLN A 46 7.79 7.36 3.63
CA GLN A 46 7.45 5.95 3.33
C GLN A 46 8.19 5.00 4.28
N GLN A 47 9.49 5.24 4.51
CA GLN A 47 10.29 4.42 5.43
C GLN A 47 9.81 4.55 6.86
N ALA A 48 9.41 5.75 7.30
CA ALA A 48 8.86 5.98 8.63
C ALA A 48 7.46 5.36 8.81
N ALA A 49 6.65 5.31 7.75
CA ALA A 49 5.32 4.71 7.74
C ALA A 49 5.35 3.18 7.62
N TYR A 50 6.45 2.60 7.09
CA TYR A 50 6.56 1.15 6.86
C TYR A 50 6.21 0.27 8.07
N PRO A 51 6.67 0.55 9.31
CA PRO A 51 6.31 -0.25 10.48
C PRO A 51 4.81 -0.30 10.76
N HIS A 52 4.06 0.77 10.42
CA HIS A 52 2.61 0.78 10.56
C HIS A 52 1.96 -0.27 9.66
N TYR A 53 2.40 -0.37 8.39
CA TYR A 53 1.89 -1.38 7.47
C TYR A 53 2.23 -2.80 7.92
N GLN A 54 3.40 -3.02 8.53
CA GLN A 54 3.75 -4.31 9.13
C GLN A 54 2.78 -4.72 10.24
N GLU A 55 2.45 -3.80 11.14
CA GLU A 55 1.50 -4.04 12.23
C GLU A 55 0.08 -4.24 11.71
N ALA A 56 -0.34 -3.44 10.71
CA ALA A 56 -1.64 -3.58 10.08
C ALA A 56 -1.82 -4.93 9.36
N LEU A 57 -0.75 -5.52 8.80
CA LEU A 57 -0.77 -6.86 8.23
C LEU A 57 -0.99 -7.94 9.30
N ASP A 58 -0.31 -7.82 10.44
CA ASP A 58 -0.48 -8.74 11.57
C ASP A 58 -1.93 -8.66 12.12
N VAL A 59 -2.50 -7.45 12.22
CA VAL A 59 -3.91 -7.24 12.61
C VAL A 59 -4.88 -7.82 11.58
N ALA A 60 -4.69 -7.54 10.29
CA ALA A 60 -5.55 -8.09 9.23
C ALA A 60 -5.55 -9.62 9.23
N TRP A 61 -4.40 -10.24 9.50
CA TRP A 61 -4.32 -11.68 9.66
C TRP A 61 -5.04 -12.20 10.91
N ALA A 62 -4.91 -11.52 12.06
CA ALA A 62 -5.66 -11.87 13.25
C ALA A 62 -7.19 -11.78 13.01
N VAL A 63 -7.64 -10.82 12.19
CA VAL A 63 -9.05 -10.76 11.75
C VAL A 63 -9.42 -11.96 10.88
N LYS A 64 -8.55 -12.42 9.97
CA LYS A 64 -8.76 -13.64 9.19
C LYS A 64 -8.99 -14.85 10.10
N GLU A 65 -8.10 -15.07 11.06
CA GLU A 65 -8.17 -16.19 12.00
C GLU A 65 -9.47 -16.12 12.83
N TRP A 66 -9.88 -14.91 13.22
CA TRP A 66 -11.15 -14.71 13.90
C TRP A 66 -12.35 -15.03 13.01
N GLN A 67 -12.37 -14.57 11.74
CA GLN A 67 -13.44 -14.84 10.78
C GLN A 67 -13.62 -16.33 10.47
N GLU A 68 -12.53 -17.12 10.49
CA GLU A 68 -12.58 -18.57 10.26
C GLU A 68 -13.31 -19.32 11.39
N GLY A 69 -13.29 -18.78 12.62
CA GLY A 69 -13.94 -19.37 13.79
C GLY A 69 -15.33 -18.82 14.13
N HIS A 70 -15.77 -17.75 13.47
CA HIS A 70 -16.96 -16.98 13.89
C HIS A 70 -17.87 -16.62 12.71
N PRO A 71 -19.20 -16.63 12.91
CA PRO A 71 -20.12 -16.18 11.87
C PRO A 71 -20.00 -14.66 11.65
N ALA A 72 -20.21 -14.22 10.41
CA ALA A 72 -20.07 -12.82 10.01
C ALA A 72 -20.96 -11.86 10.82
N ASP A 73 -22.10 -12.34 11.34
CA ASP A 73 -23.05 -11.55 12.13
C ASP A 73 -22.59 -11.31 13.58
N SER A 74 -21.63 -12.08 14.09
CA SER A 74 -21.12 -11.92 15.47
C SER A 74 -20.50 -10.54 15.71
N LEU A 75 -19.85 -9.98 14.69
CA LEU A 75 -19.30 -8.63 14.73
C LEU A 75 -19.26 -8.04 13.31
N PRO A 76 -20.27 -7.27 12.88
CA PRO A 76 -20.40 -6.83 11.48
C PRO A 76 -19.20 -6.05 10.93
N LEU A 77 -18.48 -5.32 11.79
CA LEU A 77 -17.27 -4.57 11.41
C LEU A 77 -16.17 -5.50 10.89
N LEU A 78 -15.96 -6.64 11.55
CA LEU A 78 -14.95 -7.61 11.16
C LEU A 78 -15.51 -8.60 10.14
N GLY A 79 -16.74 -9.09 10.32
CA GLY A 79 -17.33 -10.14 9.49
C GLY A 79 -17.53 -9.76 8.02
N ARG A 80 -17.63 -8.47 7.69
CA ARG A 80 -17.79 -7.98 6.31
C ARG A 80 -16.48 -7.54 5.65
N LEU A 81 -15.38 -7.53 6.40
CA LEU A 81 -14.10 -7.05 5.88
C LEU A 81 -13.50 -8.10 4.93
N ASN A 82 -13.22 -7.70 3.69
CA ASN A 82 -12.52 -8.56 2.74
C ASN A 82 -11.03 -8.59 3.07
N ILE A 83 -10.60 -9.61 3.82
CA ILE A 83 -9.22 -9.69 4.31
C ILE A 83 -8.19 -9.87 3.20
N LYS A 84 -8.55 -10.54 2.10
CA LYS A 84 -7.62 -10.73 0.98
C LYS A 84 -7.32 -9.42 0.29
N GLU A 85 -8.34 -8.62 0.01
CA GLU A 85 -8.19 -7.26 -0.56
C GLU A 85 -7.50 -6.32 0.42
N ARG A 86 -7.80 -6.44 1.72
CA ARG A 86 -7.13 -5.65 2.76
C ARG A 86 -5.63 -5.93 2.82
N ILE A 87 -5.22 -7.20 2.79
CA ILE A 87 -3.80 -7.56 2.84
C ILE A 87 -3.10 -7.18 1.53
N LEU A 88 -3.74 -7.37 0.37
CA LEU A 88 -3.22 -6.88 -0.90
C LEU A 88 -2.99 -5.36 -0.87
N TYR A 89 -3.97 -4.60 -0.39
CA TYR A 89 -3.85 -3.16 -0.22
C TYR A 89 -2.66 -2.77 0.66
N LEU A 90 -2.53 -3.37 1.85
CA LEU A 90 -1.43 -3.05 2.77
C LEU A 90 -0.06 -3.44 2.19
N ALA A 91 0.03 -4.60 1.53
CA ALA A 91 1.23 -5.07 0.85
C ALA A 91 1.71 -4.06 -0.20
N GLU A 92 0.76 -3.57 -0.99
CA GLU A 92 0.96 -2.60 -2.03
C GLU A 92 1.35 -1.21 -1.48
N GLN A 93 0.63 -0.69 -0.48
CA GLN A 93 0.95 0.59 0.15
C GLN A 93 2.36 0.59 0.76
N SER A 94 2.76 -0.52 1.37
CA SER A 94 4.08 -0.62 2.01
C SER A 94 5.27 -0.50 1.06
N ARG A 95 5.10 -0.76 -0.25
CA ARG A 95 6.22 -0.87 -1.21
C ARG A 95 6.16 0.08 -2.38
N THR A 96 4.98 0.32 -2.95
CA THR A 96 4.86 0.88 -4.29
C THR A 96 4.14 2.22 -4.32
N GLN A 97 4.00 2.92 -3.19
CA GLN A 97 3.26 4.20 -3.17
C GLN A 97 3.86 5.26 -4.10
N SER A 98 5.19 5.43 -4.10
CA SER A 98 5.90 6.36 -4.99
C SER A 98 5.86 5.92 -6.47
N LEU A 99 6.13 4.64 -6.74
CA LEU A 99 6.05 4.08 -8.09
C LEU A 99 4.62 4.21 -8.66
N ARG A 100 3.61 3.92 -7.84
CA ARG A 100 2.19 4.04 -8.20
C ARG A 100 1.85 5.47 -8.55
N GLN A 101 2.25 6.44 -7.73
CA GLN A 101 2.04 7.85 -8.05
C GLN A 101 2.68 8.21 -9.40
N ALA A 102 3.90 7.73 -9.68
CA ALA A 102 4.54 7.96 -10.98
C ALA A 102 3.76 7.31 -12.13
N MET A 103 3.18 6.12 -11.92
CA MET A 103 2.32 5.45 -12.90
C MET A 103 1.00 6.19 -13.11
N GLU A 104 0.32 6.60 -12.04
CA GLU A 104 -0.90 7.41 -12.08
C GLU A 104 -0.66 8.76 -12.77
N GLU A 105 0.46 9.43 -12.50
CA GLU A 105 0.82 10.67 -13.18
C GLU A 105 1.07 10.46 -14.66
N ASN A 106 1.68 9.34 -15.06
CA ASN A 106 1.86 8.98 -16.46
C ASN A 106 0.54 8.60 -17.14
N GLU A 107 -0.32 7.86 -16.46
CA GLU A 107 -1.64 7.47 -16.93
C GLU A 107 -2.54 8.69 -17.12
N ILE A 108 -2.55 9.61 -16.15
CA ILE A 108 -3.19 10.92 -16.27
C ILE A 108 -2.66 11.67 -17.50
N ARG A 109 -1.34 11.75 -17.69
CA ARG A 109 -0.76 12.44 -18.87
C ARG A 109 -1.17 11.78 -20.18
N ALA A 110 -1.35 10.46 -20.21
CA ALA A 110 -1.67 9.72 -21.43
C ALA A 110 -3.18 9.70 -21.74
N LEU A 111 -4.04 9.72 -20.72
CA LEU A 111 -5.48 9.49 -20.84
C LEU A 111 -6.34 10.73 -20.59
N SER A 112 -5.81 11.82 -20.03
CA SER A 112 -6.63 12.99 -19.70
C SER A 112 -6.58 14.07 -20.79
N ASP A 113 -7.75 14.41 -21.34
CA ASP A 113 -7.97 15.58 -22.21
C ASP A 113 -7.90 16.92 -21.43
N ILE A 114 -7.25 16.93 -20.26
CA ILE A 114 -7.16 18.12 -19.42
C ILE A 114 -6.18 19.14 -20.04
N PRO A 115 -6.58 20.41 -20.20
CA PRO A 115 -5.66 21.46 -20.62
C PRO A 115 -4.48 21.61 -19.66
N ASP A 116 -3.27 21.74 -20.19
CA ASP A 116 -2.06 22.00 -19.40
C ASP A 116 -2.20 23.23 -18.48
N SER A 117 -2.99 24.22 -18.89
CA SER A 117 -3.27 25.42 -18.08
C SER A 117 -4.01 25.10 -16.77
N LEU A 118 -4.95 24.15 -16.78
CA LEU A 118 -5.65 23.72 -15.55
C LEU A 118 -4.72 22.92 -14.64
N ARG A 119 -3.89 22.06 -15.23
CA ARG A 119 -2.90 21.26 -14.49
C ARG A 119 -1.82 22.13 -13.84
N LEU A 120 -1.30 23.12 -14.57
CA LEU A 120 -0.36 24.11 -14.04
C LEU A 120 -1.01 24.93 -12.93
N ARG A 121 -2.26 25.38 -13.12
CA ARG A 121 -2.98 26.12 -12.08
C ARG A 121 -3.19 25.30 -10.81
N GLU A 122 -3.50 24.02 -10.92
CA GLU A 122 -3.59 23.12 -9.76
C GLU A 122 -2.24 23.01 -9.05
N HIS A 123 -1.16 22.84 -9.80
CA HIS A 123 0.20 22.77 -9.27
C HIS A 123 0.58 24.05 -8.52
N ASP A 124 0.38 25.20 -9.13
CA ASP A 124 0.72 26.51 -8.56
C ASP A 124 -0.06 26.76 -7.26
N LEU A 125 -1.36 26.46 -7.25
CA LEU A 125 -2.19 26.55 -6.04
C LEU A 125 -1.63 25.68 -4.91
N ARG A 126 -1.18 24.45 -5.20
CA ARG A 126 -0.59 23.55 -4.19
C ARG A 126 0.75 24.07 -3.66
N VAL A 127 1.57 24.63 -4.54
CA VAL A 127 2.87 25.24 -4.16
C VAL A 127 2.63 26.44 -3.26
N ASP A 128 1.71 27.33 -3.65
CA ASP A 128 1.39 28.54 -2.88
C ASP A 128 0.79 28.19 -1.51
N ILE A 129 -0.21 27.29 -1.46
CA ILE A 129 -0.82 26.84 -0.19
C ILE A 129 0.26 26.38 0.79
N ARG A 130 1.20 25.58 0.31
CA ARG A 130 2.30 25.09 1.14
C ARG A 130 3.21 26.20 1.60
N TRP A 131 3.61 27.08 0.69
CA TRP A 131 4.46 28.22 1.02
C TRP A 131 3.82 29.03 2.16
N TYR A 132 2.52 29.32 2.07
CA TYR A 132 1.80 30.02 3.14
C TYR A 132 1.67 29.20 4.43
N GLN A 133 1.47 27.88 4.35
CA GLN A 133 1.45 27.00 5.54
C GLN A 133 2.79 27.00 6.27
N GLN A 134 3.91 26.93 5.55
CA GLN A 134 5.25 26.96 6.14
C GLN A 134 5.54 28.32 6.79
N ASN A 135 5.26 29.41 6.08
CA ASN A 135 5.45 30.76 6.61
C ASN A 135 4.57 31.05 7.84
N LEU A 136 3.44 30.35 7.99
CA LEU A 136 2.57 30.48 9.16
C LEU A 136 3.17 29.89 10.44
N VAL A 137 4.03 28.87 10.33
CA VAL A 137 4.70 28.23 11.48
C VAL A 137 5.59 29.23 12.20
N ASP A 138 6.35 30.03 11.44
CA ASP A 138 7.33 31.00 11.97
C ASP A 138 6.79 32.44 11.99
N ALA A 139 5.50 32.66 11.70
CA ALA A 139 4.92 33.99 11.60
C ALA A 139 4.80 34.70 12.95
N SER A 140 5.22 35.97 12.99
CA SER A 140 4.89 36.89 14.08
C SER A 140 3.39 37.11 14.19
N ASP A 141 2.91 37.44 15.39
CA ASP A 141 1.47 37.68 15.64
C ASP A 141 0.88 38.82 14.78
N SER A 142 1.71 39.76 14.33
CA SER A 142 1.31 40.84 13.42
C SER A 142 1.11 40.40 11.97
N LEU A 143 1.87 39.41 11.48
CA LEU A 143 1.80 38.91 10.10
C LEU A 143 0.85 37.72 9.96
N ARG A 144 0.60 36.99 11.05
CA ARG A 144 -0.25 35.79 11.07
C ARG A 144 -1.65 36.00 10.47
N PRO A 145 -2.41 37.07 10.78
CA PRO A 145 -3.76 37.24 10.22
C PRO A 145 -3.76 37.37 8.69
N PHE A 146 -2.76 38.08 8.14
CA PHE A 146 -2.61 38.25 6.69
C PHE A 146 -2.30 36.93 6.00
N LEU A 147 -1.36 36.16 6.54
CA LEU A 147 -0.99 34.85 6.00
C LEU A 147 -2.16 33.85 6.08
N GLN A 148 -2.91 33.84 7.19
CA GLN A 148 -4.12 33.02 7.33
C GLN A 148 -5.19 33.37 6.30
N GLN A 149 -5.43 34.67 6.08
CA GLN A 149 -6.40 35.11 5.08
C GLN A 149 -6.00 34.67 3.67
N LYS A 150 -4.71 34.81 3.31
CA LYS A 150 -4.19 34.37 2.01
C LYS A 150 -4.28 32.86 1.85
N LEU A 151 -3.90 32.11 2.89
CA LEU A 151 -4.01 30.65 2.89
C LEU A 151 -5.46 30.19 2.68
N ALA A 152 -6.42 30.78 3.41
CA ALA A 152 -7.84 30.44 3.29
C ALA A 152 -8.38 30.71 1.87
N LEU A 153 -7.97 31.83 1.26
CA LEU A 153 -8.34 32.16 -0.11
C LEU A 153 -7.81 31.12 -1.11
N LEU A 154 -6.53 30.76 -0.99
CA LEU A 154 -5.90 29.77 -1.88
C LEU A 154 -6.51 28.38 -1.71
N GLN A 155 -6.80 27.96 -0.47
CA GLN A 155 -7.52 26.72 -0.19
C GLN A 155 -8.91 26.71 -0.82
N HIS A 156 -9.66 27.80 -0.72
CA HIS A 156 -10.96 27.92 -1.37
C HIS A 156 -10.85 27.84 -2.90
N GLN A 157 -9.85 28.49 -3.50
CA GLN A 157 -9.60 28.41 -4.94
C GLN A 157 -9.25 26.99 -5.39
N HIS A 158 -8.45 26.26 -4.60
CA HIS A 158 -8.11 24.88 -4.86
C HIS A 158 -9.33 23.95 -4.77
N GLU A 159 -10.18 24.10 -3.75
CA GLU A 159 -11.42 23.33 -3.65
C GLU A 159 -12.39 23.65 -4.80
N THR A 160 -12.48 24.92 -5.20
CA THR A 160 -13.30 25.31 -6.37
C THR A 160 -12.78 24.66 -7.66
N LEU A 161 -11.45 24.62 -7.84
CA LEU A 161 -10.83 23.94 -8.97
C LEU A 161 -11.11 22.44 -8.95
N LYS A 162 -11.02 21.79 -7.78
CA LYS A 162 -11.36 20.36 -7.64
C LYS A 162 -12.80 20.05 -8.05
N VAL A 163 -13.77 20.87 -7.64
CA VAL A 163 -15.18 20.71 -8.07
C VAL A 163 -15.30 20.85 -9.59
N CYS A 164 -14.65 21.85 -10.18
CA CYS A 164 -14.62 22.03 -11.63
C CYS A 164 -14.01 20.83 -12.37
N LEU A 165 -12.93 20.24 -11.82
CA LEU A 165 -12.29 19.04 -12.36
C LEU A 165 -13.21 17.82 -12.25
N GLN A 166 -13.93 17.67 -11.13
CA GLN A 166 -14.89 16.59 -10.92
C GLN A 166 -16.02 16.61 -11.96
N GLU A 167 -16.56 17.79 -12.26
CA GLU A 167 -17.69 17.95 -13.18
C GLU A 167 -17.27 17.86 -14.65
N ASN A 168 -16.16 18.48 -15.01
CA ASN A 168 -15.76 18.63 -16.42
C ASN A 168 -14.73 17.60 -16.89
N TYR A 169 -13.99 16.98 -15.97
CA TYR A 169 -12.93 16.00 -16.27
C TYR A 169 -13.01 14.79 -15.31
N PRO A 170 -14.12 14.03 -15.32
CA PRO A 170 -14.37 12.97 -14.33
C PRO A 170 -13.29 11.88 -14.32
N ASN A 171 -12.75 11.50 -15.49
CA ASN A 171 -11.67 10.51 -15.58
C ASN A 171 -10.38 11.01 -14.91
N TYR A 172 -10.03 12.30 -15.09
CA TYR A 172 -8.90 12.91 -14.39
C TYR A 172 -9.14 12.89 -12.88
N TYR A 173 -10.34 13.29 -12.46
CA TYR A 173 -10.69 13.36 -11.04
C TYR A 173 -10.66 11.98 -10.38
N GLU A 174 -11.14 10.94 -11.06
CA GLU A 174 -11.16 9.57 -10.58
C GLU A 174 -9.73 9.07 -10.31
N ILE A 175 -8.82 9.18 -11.28
CA ILE A 175 -7.44 8.72 -11.10
C ILE A 175 -6.70 9.57 -10.05
N LYS A 176 -6.98 10.88 -9.98
CA LYS A 176 -6.23 11.81 -9.12
C LYS A 176 -6.67 11.81 -7.65
N TYR A 177 -7.97 11.69 -7.39
CA TYR A 177 -8.54 11.95 -6.05
C TYR A 177 -9.35 10.81 -5.46
N GLN A 178 -9.72 9.77 -6.22
CA GLN A 178 -10.40 8.64 -5.61
C GLN A 178 -9.42 7.85 -4.73
N PRO A 179 -9.86 7.38 -3.55
CA PRO A 179 -9.06 6.48 -2.74
C PRO A 179 -8.73 5.23 -3.54
N TYR A 180 -7.45 4.86 -3.54
CA TYR A 180 -7.00 3.63 -4.18
C TYR A 180 -7.73 2.44 -3.57
N GLN A 181 -8.53 1.74 -4.38
CA GLN A 181 -9.26 0.55 -3.96
C GLN A 181 -8.79 -0.66 -4.76
N VAL A 182 -8.18 -1.61 -4.05
CA VAL A 182 -7.87 -2.93 -4.58
C VAL A 182 -9.15 -3.72 -4.78
N SER A 183 -9.29 -4.36 -5.94
CA SER A 183 -10.37 -5.30 -6.20
C SER A 183 -9.83 -6.59 -6.82
N ILE A 184 -9.92 -7.69 -6.07
CA ILE A 184 -9.49 -9.01 -6.58
C ILE A 184 -10.29 -9.39 -7.83
N PRO A 185 -11.63 -9.22 -7.90
CA PRO A 185 -12.39 -9.48 -9.12
C PRO A 185 -11.88 -8.69 -10.35
N LYS A 186 -11.49 -7.41 -10.17
CA LYS A 186 -10.91 -6.62 -11.26
C LYS A 186 -9.55 -7.18 -11.70
N ILE A 187 -8.73 -7.65 -10.76
CA ILE A 187 -7.44 -8.29 -11.09
C ILE A 187 -7.68 -9.59 -11.86
N GLN A 188 -8.60 -10.43 -11.38
CA GLN A 188 -8.96 -11.70 -12.04
C GLN A 188 -9.48 -11.50 -13.47
N ALA A 189 -10.27 -10.48 -13.71
CA ALA A 189 -10.79 -10.16 -15.04
C ALA A 189 -9.70 -9.73 -16.05
N ASN A 190 -8.57 -9.22 -15.56
CA ASN A 190 -7.46 -8.73 -16.39
C ASN A 190 -6.27 -9.70 -16.42
N LEU A 191 -6.32 -10.81 -15.68
CA LEU A 191 -5.26 -11.82 -15.68
C LEU A 191 -5.31 -12.66 -16.98
N PRO A 192 -4.17 -12.83 -17.67
CA PRO A 192 -4.09 -13.78 -18.78
C PRO A 192 -4.43 -15.21 -18.33
N VAL A 193 -5.03 -15.99 -19.23
CA VAL A 193 -5.41 -17.38 -18.98
C VAL A 193 -4.19 -18.21 -18.55
N GLY A 194 -4.34 -18.99 -17.48
CA GLY A 194 -3.27 -19.85 -16.97
C GLY A 194 -2.16 -19.12 -16.23
N THR A 195 -2.35 -17.84 -15.87
CA THR A 195 -1.39 -17.07 -15.06
C THR A 195 -1.91 -16.79 -13.66
N ALA A 196 -0.99 -16.47 -12.75
CA ALA A 196 -1.33 -16.02 -11.41
C ALA A 196 -0.46 -14.82 -11.03
N MET A 197 -1.07 -13.85 -10.36
CA MET A 197 -0.36 -12.77 -9.68
C MET A 197 0.07 -13.25 -8.30
N ILE A 198 1.31 -12.97 -7.92
CA ILE A 198 1.84 -13.24 -6.59
C ILE A 198 2.27 -11.91 -5.98
N GLU A 199 1.66 -11.57 -4.85
CA GLU A 199 2.03 -10.41 -4.03
C GLU A 199 2.48 -10.87 -2.65
N TYR A 200 3.58 -10.34 -2.12
CA TYR A 200 4.16 -10.84 -0.86
C TYR A 200 4.51 -9.73 0.13
N ALA A 201 4.08 -9.68 1.38
CA ALA A 201 4.48 -8.60 2.32
C ALA A 201 5.21 -9.12 3.54
N LEU A 202 6.12 -8.33 4.11
CA LEU A 202 6.88 -8.69 5.31
C LEU A 202 6.38 -7.90 6.51
N SER A 203 5.87 -8.58 7.54
CA SER A 203 5.80 -8.02 8.89
C SER A 203 7.09 -8.29 9.65
N ARG A 204 7.12 -7.98 10.95
CA ARG A 204 8.31 -8.21 11.78
C ARG A 204 8.68 -9.69 11.92
N GLN A 205 7.69 -10.57 11.84
CA GLN A 205 7.88 -12.01 12.10
C GLN A 205 7.32 -12.91 11.01
N TYR A 206 6.60 -12.35 10.03
CA TYR A 206 5.90 -13.15 9.05
C TYR A 206 6.06 -12.61 7.63
N LEU A 207 6.10 -13.55 6.69
CA LEU A 207 5.93 -13.35 5.26
C LEU A 207 4.49 -13.70 4.91
N TYR A 208 3.76 -12.72 4.41
CA TYR A 208 2.43 -12.87 3.82
C TYR A 208 2.59 -13.08 2.32
N THR A 209 1.92 -14.07 1.76
CA THR A 209 1.91 -14.30 0.31
C THR A 209 0.47 -14.44 -0.15
N LEU A 210 0.04 -13.57 -1.05
CA LEU A 210 -1.23 -13.61 -1.73
C LEU A 210 -1.00 -14.09 -3.17
N VAL A 211 -1.69 -15.17 -3.54
CA VAL A 211 -1.71 -15.70 -4.91
C VAL A 211 -3.11 -15.50 -5.46
N VAL A 212 -3.23 -14.76 -6.57
CA VAL A 212 -4.49 -14.50 -7.27
C VAL A 212 -4.39 -15.13 -8.66
N SER A 213 -5.24 -16.11 -8.95
CA SER A 213 -5.48 -16.63 -10.30
C SER A 213 -6.86 -16.16 -10.78
N ASP A 214 -7.14 -16.38 -12.06
CA ASP A 214 -8.45 -16.21 -12.70
C ASP A 214 -9.67 -16.73 -11.91
N HIS A 215 -9.52 -17.79 -11.12
CA HIS A 215 -10.62 -18.45 -10.40
C HIS A 215 -10.53 -18.34 -8.88
N GLN A 216 -9.34 -18.14 -8.32
CA GLN A 216 -9.15 -18.16 -6.86
C GLN A 216 -8.14 -17.13 -6.39
N ALA A 217 -8.33 -16.68 -5.15
CA ALA A 217 -7.33 -15.93 -4.42
C ALA A 217 -7.04 -16.65 -3.10
N HIS A 218 -5.77 -16.93 -2.82
CA HIS A 218 -5.33 -17.61 -1.61
C HIS A 218 -4.25 -16.80 -0.91
N ILE A 219 -4.31 -16.77 0.43
CA ILE A 219 -3.33 -16.07 1.24
C ILE A 219 -2.70 -17.01 2.26
N GLN A 220 -1.38 -16.96 2.36
CA GLN A 220 -0.57 -17.72 3.29
C GLN A 220 0.28 -16.80 4.16
N ARG A 221 0.53 -17.23 5.39
CA ARG A 221 1.46 -16.59 6.32
C ARG A 221 2.52 -17.60 6.74
N GLN A 222 3.78 -17.26 6.56
CA GLN A 222 4.92 -18.06 6.98
C GLN A 222 5.76 -17.28 7.99
N LYS A 223 6.17 -17.94 9.08
CA LYS A 223 7.10 -17.33 10.03
C LYS A 223 8.48 -17.19 9.39
N ILE A 224 9.07 -16.00 9.46
CA ILE A 224 10.44 -15.77 8.98
C ILE A 224 11.45 -16.14 10.05
N SER A 225 12.60 -16.65 9.63
CA SER A 225 13.71 -16.96 10.53
C SER A 225 14.48 -15.68 10.92
N LEU A 226 15.23 -15.73 12.02
CA LEU A 226 16.05 -14.59 12.47
C LEU A 226 17.14 -14.22 11.46
N ASP A 227 17.61 -15.19 10.68
CA ASP A 227 18.61 -15.04 9.63
C ASP A 227 18.01 -14.81 8.23
N PHE A 228 16.68 -14.60 8.13
CA PHE A 228 15.98 -14.44 6.85
C PHE A 228 16.64 -13.40 5.93
N THR A 229 16.96 -12.22 6.45
CA THR A 229 17.63 -11.17 5.66
C THR A 229 19.00 -11.63 5.15
N ALA A 230 19.78 -12.31 6.00
CA ALA A 230 21.08 -12.85 5.60
C ALA A 230 20.95 -13.95 4.54
N GLN A 231 19.92 -14.79 4.64
CA GLN A 231 19.62 -15.81 3.62
C GLN A 231 19.23 -15.17 2.29
N VAL A 232 18.37 -14.14 2.29
CA VAL A 232 17.99 -13.38 1.10
C VAL A 232 19.21 -12.71 0.47
N ASP A 233 20.08 -12.08 1.26
CA ASP A 233 21.30 -11.43 0.75
C ASP A 233 22.33 -12.44 0.23
N SER A 234 22.41 -13.62 0.85
CA SER A 234 23.22 -14.73 0.33
C SER A 234 22.70 -15.21 -1.02
N PHE A 235 21.37 -15.40 -1.13
CA PHE A 235 20.71 -15.82 -2.37
C PHE A 235 20.84 -14.77 -3.49
N ARG A 236 20.66 -13.48 -3.18
CA ARG A 236 20.88 -12.40 -4.16
C ARG A 236 22.31 -12.40 -4.68
N ARG A 237 23.29 -12.61 -3.80
CA ARG A 237 24.70 -12.72 -4.20
C ARG A 237 24.95 -13.96 -5.06
N SER A 238 24.33 -15.10 -4.75
CA SER A 238 24.50 -16.30 -5.58
C SER A 238 23.94 -16.14 -6.98
N ILE A 239 22.79 -15.48 -7.14
CA ILE A 239 22.23 -15.13 -8.46
C ILE A 239 23.17 -14.18 -9.22
N ALA A 240 23.64 -13.10 -8.59
CA ALA A 240 24.51 -12.13 -9.26
C ALA A 240 25.86 -12.73 -9.68
N VAL A 241 26.41 -13.64 -8.86
CA VAL A 241 27.62 -14.40 -9.21
C VAL A 241 27.32 -15.36 -10.35
N TYR A 242 26.16 -16.00 -10.36
CA TYR A 242 25.75 -16.91 -11.44
C TYR A 242 25.60 -16.19 -12.78
N GLU A 243 25.04 -14.99 -12.82
CA GLU A 243 24.90 -14.21 -14.06
C GLU A 243 26.28 -13.88 -14.66
N LYS A 244 27.22 -13.41 -13.84
CA LYS A 244 28.62 -13.20 -14.25
C LYS A 244 29.32 -14.48 -14.69
N LEU A 245 29.07 -15.59 -14.01
CA LEU A 245 29.62 -16.88 -14.39
C LEU A 245 28.99 -17.38 -15.70
N GLY A 246 27.70 -17.19 -15.92
CA GLY A 246 27.00 -17.53 -17.15
C GLY A 246 27.58 -16.82 -18.36
N GLU A 247 27.89 -15.52 -18.26
CA GLU A 247 28.61 -14.77 -19.30
C GLU A 247 29.99 -15.36 -19.58
N LEU A 248 30.74 -15.72 -18.53
CA LEU A 248 32.05 -16.36 -18.65
C LEU A 248 31.95 -17.76 -19.27
N PHE A 249 30.99 -18.61 -18.87
CA PHE A 249 30.83 -19.96 -19.41
C PHE A 249 30.31 -19.95 -20.86
N CYS A 250 29.41 -19.03 -21.22
CA CYS A 250 29.02 -18.79 -22.61
C CYS A 250 30.22 -18.37 -23.48
N SER A 251 31.16 -17.58 -22.93
CA SER A 251 32.38 -17.20 -23.66
C SER A 251 33.34 -18.36 -23.93
N VAL A 252 33.19 -19.49 -23.23
CA VAL A 252 34.02 -20.71 -23.38
C VAL A 252 33.18 -21.91 -23.88
N GLY A 253 31.93 -21.69 -24.32
CA GLY A 253 31.09 -22.71 -24.96
C GLY A 253 30.45 -23.74 -24.01
N LEU A 254 30.29 -23.43 -22.72
CA LEU A 254 29.66 -24.29 -21.72
C LEU A 254 28.33 -23.68 -21.22
N SER A 255 27.33 -24.51 -20.98
CA SER A 255 26.05 -24.10 -20.36
C SER A 255 25.94 -24.59 -18.91
N LEU A 256 25.66 -23.68 -17.98
CA LEU A 256 25.31 -24.03 -16.61
C LEU A 256 23.81 -24.42 -16.51
N ILE A 257 23.52 -25.55 -15.87
CA ILE A 257 22.16 -25.95 -15.48
C ILE A 257 22.13 -26.05 -13.95
N PRO A 258 21.35 -25.21 -13.25
CA PRO A 258 21.29 -25.26 -11.79
C PRO A 258 20.40 -26.41 -11.32
N ILE A 259 20.88 -27.16 -10.33
CA ILE A 259 20.04 -28.01 -9.46
C ILE A 259 19.83 -27.21 -8.18
N ILE A 260 18.65 -26.62 -8.02
CA ILE A 260 18.25 -25.96 -6.77
C ILE A 260 17.46 -26.99 -5.97
N ASP A 261 18.11 -27.60 -4.99
CA ASP A 261 17.49 -28.57 -4.10
C ASP A 261 16.75 -27.82 -2.98
N CYS A 262 15.45 -27.58 -3.17
CA CYS A 262 14.59 -27.07 -2.11
C CYS A 262 14.16 -28.25 -1.23
N ALA A 263 14.78 -28.39 -0.06
CA ALA A 263 14.37 -29.37 0.94
C ALA A 263 12.92 -29.08 1.40
N TYR A 264 11.97 -29.80 0.80
CA TYR A 264 10.55 -29.81 1.15
C TYR A 264 10.36 -30.65 2.43
N SER A 265 10.17 -30.01 3.58
CA SER A 265 9.79 -30.73 4.81
C SER A 265 8.27 -30.82 4.93
N GLY A 266 7.72 -31.97 4.51
CA GLY A 266 6.55 -32.62 5.11
C GLY A 266 5.17 -31.96 4.96
N PHE A 267 4.48 -32.26 3.85
CA PHE A 267 3.03 -32.44 3.90
C PHE A 267 2.76 -33.77 4.61
N HIS A 268 2.24 -33.74 5.83
CA HIS A 268 1.48 -34.87 6.37
C HIS A 268 0.02 -34.64 6.02
N GLN A 269 -0.49 -35.50 5.13
CA GLN A 269 -1.90 -35.81 5.04
C GLN A 269 -2.33 -36.49 6.33
N GLU A 270 -3.40 -35.98 6.94
CA GLU A 270 -4.49 -36.73 7.56
C GLU A 270 -5.73 -35.84 7.62
#